data_AF-A0A1J9NZR2-F1
#
_entry.id   AF-A0A1J9NZR2-F1
#
_cell.length_a   1.000
_cell.length_b   1.000
_cell.length_c   1.000
_cell.angle_alpha   90.00
_cell.angle_beta   90.00
_cell.angle_gamma   90.00
#
_symmetry.space_group_name_H-M   'P 1'
#
loop_
_entity.id
_entity.type
_entity.pdbx_description
1 polymer ?
#
loop_
_entity_poly.entity_id
_entity_poly.type
_entity_poly.pdbx_seq_one_letter_code
_entity_poly.pdbx_strand_id
1 'polypeptide(L)'
;MAKVAAEQDDFIPDGTRRSMHVVSILATPEAIEIIYDVFASSVKAELSNIVNLTSSLAFQPMSKRFVEEGEKRGGNPQGIDATKAPYFWVVQDISWPDAKDDEKIAEYRKATATKMEEKLAAIGQKADFKYLNDADKFQKVFEGYGGNNLAKLKRIRAKYDPSRLFTDSLAGGWKVEHA
;
A
#
# COMPACT_ATOMS: atom_id res chain seq x y z
N MET A 1 2.23 26.33 0.74
CA MET A 1 1.85 25.12 0.00
C MET A 1 2.64 24.98 -1.31
N ALA A 2 2.57 25.91 -2.26
CA ALA A 2 3.34 25.79 -3.52
C ALA A 2 4.87 25.63 -3.34
N LYS A 3 5.46 26.33 -2.36
CA LYS A 3 6.89 26.22 -2.06
C LYS A 3 7.30 24.88 -1.44
N VAL A 4 6.43 24.31 -0.60
CA VAL A 4 6.62 22.99 0.02
C VAL A 4 6.42 21.88 -1.01
N ALA A 5 5.47 22.05 -1.94
CA ALA A 5 5.30 21.14 -3.06
C ALA A 5 6.56 21.14 -3.96
N ALA A 6 7.08 22.31 -4.32
CA ALA A 6 8.30 22.43 -5.13
C ALA A 6 9.54 21.81 -4.45
N GLU A 7 9.72 22.03 -3.14
CA GLU A 7 10.80 21.40 -2.37
C GLU A 7 10.68 19.87 -2.32
N GLN A 8 9.46 19.33 -2.37
CA GLN A 8 9.20 17.90 -2.36
C GLN A 8 9.41 17.27 -3.75
N ASP A 9 9.10 18.02 -4.82
CA ASP A 9 9.33 17.62 -6.21
C ASP A 9 10.85 17.54 -6.53
N ASP A 10 11.68 18.39 -5.93
CA ASP A 10 13.15 18.35 -6.10
C ASP A 10 13.79 17.01 -5.62
N PHE A 11 13.15 16.29 -4.69
CA PHE A 11 13.64 14.99 -4.22
C PHE A 11 13.39 13.86 -5.23
N ILE A 12 12.42 14.01 -6.12
CA ILE A 12 12.08 13.03 -7.17
C ILE A 12 11.86 13.81 -8.47
N PRO A 13 12.95 14.18 -9.17
CA PRO A 13 12.87 14.98 -10.38
C PRO A 13 11.94 14.37 -11.43
N ASP A 14 11.30 15.22 -12.23
CA ASP A 14 10.49 14.80 -13.36
C ASP A 14 11.23 13.78 -14.25
N GLY A 15 10.54 12.70 -14.62
CA GLY A 15 11.11 11.58 -15.38
C GLY A 15 11.76 10.48 -14.53
N THR A 16 11.91 10.69 -13.22
CA THR A 16 12.31 9.62 -12.29
C THR A 16 11.21 8.58 -12.17
N ARG A 17 11.59 7.31 -12.25
CA ARG A 17 10.66 6.18 -12.16
C ARG A 17 10.37 5.94 -10.69
N ARG A 18 9.10 5.67 -10.35
CA ARG A 18 8.67 5.47 -8.95
C ARG A 18 7.68 4.34 -8.83
N SER A 19 7.72 3.63 -7.71
CA SER A 19 6.76 2.59 -7.37
C SER A 19 6.52 2.54 -5.87
N MET A 20 5.25 2.34 -5.46
CA MET A 20 4.83 2.21 -4.05
C MET A 20 4.16 0.85 -3.79
N HIS A 21 4.47 0.17 -2.69
CA HIS A 21 3.85 -1.09 -2.28
C HIS A 21 3.40 -1.01 -0.83
N VAL A 22 2.18 -1.46 -0.53
CA VAL A 22 1.62 -1.38 0.84
C VAL A 22 1.77 -2.71 1.57
N VAL A 23 2.27 -2.69 2.80
CA VAL A 23 2.14 -3.80 3.75
C VAL A 23 1.51 -3.25 5.03
N SER A 24 0.35 -3.78 5.42
CA SER A 24 -0.34 -3.31 6.62
C SER A 24 -0.09 -4.24 7.79
N ILE A 25 0.18 -3.66 8.95
CA ILE A 25 0.59 -4.38 10.16
C ILE A 25 -0.13 -3.85 11.40
N LEU A 26 -0.25 -4.69 12.42
CA LEU A 26 -0.43 -4.21 13.78
C LEU A 26 0.81 -3.42 14.21
N ALA A 27 0.61 -2.35 14.97
CA ALA A 27 1.69 -1.47 15.41
C ALA A 27 2.39 -2.01 16.67
N THR A 28 3.09 -3.13 16.51
CA THR A 28 3.91 -3.79 17.54
C THR A 28 5.40 -3.68 17.22
N PRO A 29 6.29 -3.67 18.23
CA PRO A 29 7.74 -3.68 18.00
C PRO A 29 8.20 -4.81 17.09
N GLU A 30 7.66 -6.02 17.30
CA GLU A 30 8.04 -7.22 16.55
C GLU A 30 7.64 -7.11 15.07
N ALA A 31 6.47 -6.52 14.77
CA ALA A 31 6.03 -6.31 13.39
C ALA A 31 6.89 -5.26 12.67
N ILE A 32 7.28 -4.19 13.38
CA ILE A 32 8.17 -3.15 12.85
C ILE A 32 9.55 -3.74 12.54
N GLU A 33 10.11 -4.54 13.46
CA GLU A 33 11.41 -5.19 13.30
C GLU A 33 11.39 -6.14 12.09
N ILE A 34 10.36 -6.97 11.92
CA ILE A 34 10.21 -7.85 10.75
C ILE A 34 10.21 -7.05 9.45
N ILE A 35 9.43 -5.98 9.38
CA ILE A 35 9.39 -5.13 8.18
C ILE A 35 10.77 -4.54 7.91
N TYR A 36 11.40 -3.94 8.93
CA TYR A 36 12.69 -3.28 8.77
C TYR A 36 13.80 -4.25 8.36
N ASP A 37 13.89 -5.41 9.01
CA ASP A 37 14.94 -6.39 8.75
C ASP A 37 14.82 -6.98 7.34
N VAL A 38 13.59 -7.33 6.92
CA VAL A 38 13.36 -7.84 5.57
C VAL A 38 13.71 -6.75 4.56
N PHE A 39 13.29 -5.52 4.77
CA PHE A 39 13.61 -4.40 3.89
C PHE A 39 15.13 -4.15 3.80
N ALA A 40 15.80 -3.95 4.94
CA ALA A 40 17.22 -3.57 4.97
C ALA A 40 18.11 -4.67 4.39
N SER A 41 17.81 -5.93 4.69
CA SER A 41 18.54 -7.07 4.14
C SER A 41 18.33 -7.22 2.62
N SER A 42 17.07 -7.13 2.16
CA SER A 42 16.73 -7.28 0.74
C SER A 42 17.24 -6.10 -0.11
N VAL A 43 17.10 -4.84 0.33
CA VAL A 43 17.65 -3.67 -0.40
C VAL A 43 19.16 -3.86 -0.61
N LYS A 44 19.88 -4.22 0.45
CA LYS A 44 21.33 -4.41 0.39
C LYS A 44 21.73 -5.57 -0.52
N ALA A 45 20.99 -6.67 -0.48
CA ALA A 45 21.33 -7.86 -1.26
C ALA A 45 20.99 -7.71 -2.75
N GLU A 46 19.89 -7.03 -3.08
CA GLU A 46 19.30 -7.09 -4.42
C GLU A 46 19.44 -5.79 -5.21
N LEU A 47 19.46 -4.63 -4.54
CA LEU A 47 19.39 -3.32 -5.20
C LEU A 47 20.67 -2.49 -5.07
N SER A 48 21.69 -2.95 -4.34
CA SER A 48 22.90 -2.16 -4.05
C SER A 48 23.74 -1.77 -5.27
N ASN A 49 23.51 -2.41 -6.41
CA ASN A 49 24.23 -2.14 -7.66
C ASN A 49 23.51 -1.16 -8.59
N ILE A 50 22.32 -0.69 -8.23
CA ILE A 50 21.55 0.26 -9.04
C ILE A 50 21.96 1.68 -8.60
N VAL A 51 22.68 2.36 -9.49
CA VAL A 51 23.18 3.72 -9.23
C VAL A 51 22.02 4.71 -9.15
N ASN A 52 22.06 5.60 -8.16
CA ASN A 52 21.05 6.64 -7.91
C ASN A 52 19.62 6.10 -7.65
N LEU A 53 19.50 4.85 -7.18
CA LEU A 53 18.24 4.34 -6.63
C LEU A 53 18.04 4.86 -5.20
N THR A 54 16.81 5.26 -4.89
CA THR A 54 16.38 5.51 -3.50
C THR A 54 15.31 4.51 -3.13
N SER A 55 15.38 4.01 -1.89
CA SER A 55 14.36 3.12 -1.34
C SER A 55 14.11 3.49 0.12
N SER A 56 12.85 3.53 0.52
CA SER A 56 12.45 3.92 1.86
C SER A 56 11.21 3.17 2.34
N LEU A 57 11.01 3.20 3.66
CA LEU A 57 9.79 2.75 4.32
C LEU A 57 9.12 3.95 4.98
N ALA A 58 7.85 4.17 4.68
CA ALA A 58 7.02 5.12 5.41
C ALA A 58 6.02 4.36 6.29
N PHE A 59 6.18 4.47 7.61
CA PHE A 59 5.25 3.91 8.59
C PHE A 59 4.15 4.94 8.89
N GLN A 60 2.95 4.72 8.37
CA GLN A 60 1.83 5.65 8.54
C GLN A 60 0.92 5.18 9.68
N PRO A 61 0.91 5.87 10.84
CA PRO A 61 0.21 5.38 12.03
C PRO A 61 -1.31 5.55 11.93
N MET A 62 -2.03 4.51 12.28
CA MET A 62 -3.47 4.57 12.59
C MET A 62 -3.70 4.25 14.06
N SER A 63 -3.99 5.27 14.84
CA SER A 63 -4.38 5.10 16.24
C SER A 63 -5.75 4.42 16.34
N LYS A 64 -5.99 3.76 17.49
CA LYS A 64 -7.32 3.22 17.81
C LYS A 64 -8.42 4.29 17.71
N ARG A 65 -8.17 5.48 18.26
CA ARG A 65 -9.12 6.62 18.21
C ARG A 65 -9.44 7.03 16.78
N PHE A 66 -8.47 7.01 15.86
CA PHE A 66 -8.71 7.32 14.45
C PHE A 66 -9.74 6.37 13.83
N VAL A 67 -9.61 5.06 14.11
CA VAL A 67 -10.54 4.04 13.61
C VAL A 67 -11.93 4.18 14.27
N GLU A 68 -11.98 4.32 15.59
CA GLU A 68 -13.23 4.47 16.36
C GLU A 68 -14.05 5.70 15.94
N GLU A 69 -13.39 6.84 15.69
CA GLU A 69 -14.07 8.04 15.23
C GLU A 69 -14.64 7.87 13.81
N GLY A 70 -13.97 7.08 12.96
CA GLY A 70 -14.50 6.67 11.66
C GLY A 70 -15.76 5.80 11.79
N GLU A 71 -15.75 4.82 12.69
CA GLU A 71 -16.91 3.94 12.97
C GLU A 71 -18.14 4.75 13.44
N LYS A 72 -17.94 5.71 14.36
CA LYS A 72 -19.02 6.59 14.84
C LYS A 72 -19.65 7.46 13.74
N ARG A 73 -18.94 7.69 12.63
CA ARG A 73 -19.36 8.53 11.49
C ARG A 73 -19.85 7.73 10.29
N GLY A 74 -20.19 6.45 10.47
CA GLY A 74 -20.71 5.58 9.42
C GLY A 74 -19.69 4.54 8.90
N GLY A 75 -18.51 4.48 9.50
CA GLY A 75 -17.47 3.49 9.21
C GLY A 75 -16.65 3.78 7.96
N ASN A 76 -15.70 2.88 7.69
CA ASN A 76 -14.85 2.92 6.51
C ASN A 76 -15.03 1.64 5.68
N PRO A 77 -14.94 1.72 4.33
CA PRO A 77 -15.13 0.56 3.47
C PRO A 77 -14.02 -0.49 3.61
N GLN A 78 -12.84 -0.12 4.11
CA GLN A 78 -11.72 -1.05 4.29
C GLN A 78 -11.99 -2.08 5.41
N GLY A 79 -12.94 -1.80 6.31
CA GLY A 79 -13.34 -2.72 7.37
C GLY A 79 -12.26 -2.89 8.45
N ILE A 80 -11.49 -1.82 8.71
CA ILE A 80 -10.43 -1.81 9.73
C ILE A 80 -11.05 -2.02 11.12
N ASP A 81 -10.54 -3.00 11.87
CA ASP A 81 -11.06 -3.42 13.17
C ASP A 81 -10.44 -2.59 14.32
N ALA A 82 -11.23 -1.71 14.93
CA ALA A 82 -10.78 -0.86 16.02
C ALA A 82 -10.29 -1.64 17.26
N THR A 83 -10.72 -2.90 17.44
CA THR A 83 -10.33 -3.73 18.60
C THR A 83 -8.89 -4.23 18.51
N LYS A 84 -8.35 -4.31 17.29
CA LYS A 84 -6.98 -4.74 16.98
C LYS A 84 -6.03 -3.57 16.75
N ALA A 85 -6.53 -2.34 16.63
CA ALA A 85 -5.68 -1.15 16.53
C ALA A 85 -4.80 -0.99 17.79
N PRO A 86 -3.61 -0.35 17.69
CA PRO A 86 -3.13 0.46 16.57
C PRO A 86 -2.54 -0.33 15.40
N TYR A 87 -2.53 0.30 14.22
CA TYR A 87 -1.95 -0.24 12.99
C TYR A 87 -0.93 0.70 12.38
N PHE A 88 -0.07 0.16 11.50
CA PHE A 88 0.58 0.92 10.45
C PHE A 88 0.11 0.43 9.09
N TRP A 89 -0.15 1.35 8.15
CA TRP A 89 0.01 1.00 6.73
C TRP A 89 1.42 1.43 6.33
N VAL A 90 2.26 0.45 6.00
CA VAL A 90 3.64 0.71 5.64
C VAL A 90 3.73 0.83 4.13
N VAL A 91 4.34 1.90 3.64
CA VAL A 91 4.59 2.10 2.22
C VAL A 91 6.07 1.86 1.95
N GLN A 92 6.37 0.85 1.13
CA GLN A 92 7.67 0.72 0.49
C GLN A 92 7.70 1.60 -0.76
N ASP A 93 8.51 2.64 -0.73
CA ASP A 93 8.71 3.57 -1.84
C ASP A 93 10.08 3.34 -2.45
N ILE A 94 10.13 3.24 -3.77
CA ILE A 94 11.37 3.05 -4.54
C ILE A 94 11.33 3.99 -5.72
N SER A 95 12.41 4.74 -5.93
CA SER A 95 12.62 5.51 -7.13
C SER A 95 13.98 5.21 -7.77
N TRP A 96 14.01 5.20 -9.10
CA TRP A 96 15.20 4.82 -9.87
C TRP A 96 15.24 5.54 -11.22
N PRO A 97 16.43 5.74 -11.81
CA PRO A 97 16.56 6.58 -13.01
C PRO A 97 16.29 5.83 -14.32
N ASP A 98 16.65 4.55 -14.42
CA ASP A 98 16.79 3.84 -15.70
C ASP A 98 15.72 2.77 -15.90
N ALA A 99 15.04 2.79 -17.04
CA ALA A 99 13.99 1.83 -17.38
C ALA A 99 14.48 0.37 -17.46
N LYS A 100 15.78 0.15 -17.66
CA LYS A 100 16.36 -1.21 -17.67
C LYS A 100 16.18 -1.96 -16.34
N ASP A 101 15.98 -1.23 -15.24
CA ASP A 101 15.87 -1.80 -13.89
C ASP A 101 14.41 -2.06 -13.48
N ASP A 102 13.42 -1.74 -14.33
CA ASP A 102 11.99 -1.86 -14.03
C ASP A 102 11.56 -3.26 -13.59
N GLU A 103 11.95 -4.27 -14.36
CA GLU A 103 11.56 -5.66 -14.12
C GLU A 103 12.18 -6.14 -12.81
N LYS A 104 13.47 -5.86 -12.61
CA LYS A 104 14.19 -6.18 -11.39
C LYS A 104 13.53 -5.55 -10.16
N ILE A 105 13.10 -4.29 -10.25
CA ILE A 105 12.44 -3.59 -9.13
C ILE A 105 11.03 -4.13 -8.88
N ALA A 106 10.29 -4.48 -9.93
CA ALA A 106 8.97 -5.11 -9.79
C ALA A 106 9.06 -6.49 -9.11
N GLU A 107 10.02 -7.31 -9.50
CA GLU A 107 10.29 -8.62 -8.90
C GLU A 107 10.72 -8.48 -7.43
N TYR A 108 11.70 -7.61 -7.17
CA TYR A 108 12.20 -7.30 -5.83
C TYR A 108 11.06 -6.94 -4.87
N ARG A 109 10.18 -6.02 -5.28
CA ARG A 109 9.06 -5.57 -4.45
C ARG A 109 8.09 -6.69 -4.14
N LYS A 110 7.68 -7.45 -5.16
CA LYS A 110 6.76 -8.57 -4.98
C LYS A 110 7.34 -9.61 -4.02
N ALA A 111 8.61 -9.98 -4.20
CA ALA A 111 9.29 -10.95 -3.36
C ALA A 111 9.44 -10.45 -1.91
N THR A 112 9.91 -9.21 -1.74
CA THR A 112 10.13 -8.59 -0.43
C THR A 112 8.82 -8.43 0.34
N ALA A 113 7.76 -7.94 -0.30
CA ALA A 113 6.45 -7.79 0.32
C ALA A 113 5.83 -9.14 0.69
N THR A 114 5.96 -10.15 -0.17
CA THR A 114 5.49 -11.52 0.14
C THR A 114 6.19 -12.06 1.38
N LYS A 115 7.52 -11.94 1.45
CA LYS A 115 8.32 -12.38 2.59
C LYS A 115 7.95 -11.65 3.89
N MET A 116 7.67 -10.34 3.82
CA MET A 116 7.16 -9.57 4.96
C MET A 116 5.79 -10.10 5.40
N GLU A 117 4.83 -10.19 4.48
CA GLU A 117 3.47 -10.66 4.77
C GLU A 117 3.44 -12.08 5.34
N GLU A 118 4.26 -12.99 4.84
CA GLU A 118 4.40 -14.36 5.36
C GLU A 118 4.90 -14.39 6.80
N LYS A 119 5.97 -13.65 7.10
CA LYS A 119 6.54 -13.56 8.45
C LYS A 119 5.56 -12.94 9.44
N LEU A 120 4.86 -11.88 9.03
CA LEU A 120 3.84 -11.22 9.84
C LEU A 120 2.62 -12.11 10.07
N ALA A 121 2.17 -12.84 9.05
CA ALA A 121 1.07 -13.78 9.16
C ALA A 121 1.39 -14.92 10.14
N ALA A 122 2.63 -15.43 10.12
CA ALA A 122 3.07 -16.49 11.02
C ALA A 122 2.99 -16.13 12.51
N ILE A 123 3.01 -14.84 12.85
CA ILE A 123 2.89 -14.33 14.23
C ILE A 123 1.59 -13.56 14.47
N GLY A 124 0.64 -13.60 13.55
CA GLY A 124 -0.65 -12.91 13.68
C GLY A 124 -0.58 -11.38 13.68
N GLN A 125 0.50 -10.78 13.16
CA GLN A 125 0.72 -9.33 13.12
C GLN A 125 0.38 -8.68 11.77
N LYS A 126 -0.06 -9.46 10.78
CA LYS A 126 -0.51 -8.97 9.47
C LYS A 126 -1.91 -8.37 9.55
N ALA A 127 -2.12 -7.23 8.88
CA ALA A 127 -3.44 -6.69 8.57
C ALA A 127 -3.69 -6.74 7.06
N ASP A 128 -4.94 -7.01 6.66
CA ASP A 128 -5.25 -7.32 5.25
C ASP A 128 -5.60 -6.10 4.39
N PHE A 129 -5.99 -4.99 5.02
CA PHE A 129 -6.38 -3.78 4.31
C PHE A 129 -5.17 -3.14 3.59
N LYS A 130 -5.42 -2.51 2.45
CA LYS A 130 -4.39 -1.78 1.68
C LYS A 130 -4.94 -0.41 1.34
N TYR A 131 -4.16 0.64 1.64
CA TYR A 131 -4.57 1.98 1.29
C TYR A 131 -4.41 2.19 -0.22
N LEU A 132 -5.55 2.37 -0.91
CA LEU A 132 -5.65 2.38 -2.37
C LEU A 132 -4.67 3.34 -3.06
N ASN A 133 -4.42 4.52 -2.47
CA ASN A 133 -3.58 5.54 -3.10
C ASN A 133 -2.09 5.17 -3.15
N ASP A 134 -1.64 4.28 -2.26
CA ASP A 134 -0.23 3.88 -2.14
C ASP A 134 0.01 2.45 -2.67
N ALA A 135 -1.05 1.76 -3.11
CA ALA A 135 -0.97 0.36 -3.52
C ALA A 135 -0.22 0.17 -4.84
N ASP A 136 0.39 -1.00 -5.01
CA ASP A 136 1.04 -1.41 -6.25
C ASP A 136 0.03 -2.04 -7.22
N LYS A 137 0.19 -1.85 -8.54
CA LYS A 137 -0.69 -2.38 -9.60
C LYS A 137 -1.03 -3.87 -9.48
N PHE A 138 -0.19 -4.67 -8.81
CA PHE A 138 -0.40 -6.11 -8.61
C PHE A 138 -1.10 -6.47 -7.29
N GLN A 139 -1.32 -5.50 -6.40
CA GLN A 139 -1.95 -5.73 -5.11
C GLN A 139 -3.46 -5.81 -5.26
N LYS A 140 -4.04 -6.81 -4.60
CA LYS A 140 -5.48 -6.99 -4.45
C LYS A 140 -6.00 -6.06 -3.36
N VAL A 141 -6.51 -4.88 -3.75
CA VAL A 141 -6.91 -3.84 -2.78
C VAL A 141 -8.29 -4.11 -2.23
N PHE A 142 -9.31 -4.20 -3.09
CA PHE A 142 -10.70 -4.32 -2.66
C PHE A 142 -11.04 -5.70 -2.09
N GLU A 143 -10.30 -6.74 -2.47
CA GLU A 143 -10.41 -8.09 -1.92
C GLU A 143 -10.02 -8.15 -0.44
N GLY A 144 -9.18 -7.21 0.01
CA GLY A 144 -8.83 -7.06 1.42
C GLY A 144 -9.88 -6.29 2.24
N TYR A 145 -10.96 -5.79 1.64
CA TYR A 145 -11.97 -5.01 2.35
C TYR A 145 -12.88 -5.95 3.16
N GLY A 146 -12.86 -5.78 4.48
CA GLY A 146 -13.48 -6.72 5.41
C GLY A 146 -15.02 -6.84 5.32
N GLY A 147 -15.53 -7.97 5.82
CA GLY A 147 -16.96 -8.25 5.96
C GLY A 147 -17.71 -8.27 4.62
N ASN A 148 -18.84 -7.57 4.54
CA ASN A 148 -19.67 -7.45 3.33
C ASN A 148 -19.39 -6.15 2.55
N ASN A 149 -18.29 -5.46 2.83
CA ASN A 149 -18.02 -4.14 2.24
C ASN A 149 -17.76 -4.21 0.74
N LEU A 150 -16.99 -5.20 0.26
CA LEU A 150 -16.79 -5.41 -1.18
C LEU A 150 -18.12 -5.62 -1.92
N ALA A 151 -18.98 -6.50 -1.40
CA ALA A 151 -20.30 -6.74 -1.98
C ALA A 151 -21.18 -5.47 -1.96
N LYS A 152 -21.12 -4.69 -0.87
CA LYS A 152 -21.82 -3.40 -0.79
C LYS A 152 -21.29 -2.40 -1.82
N LEU A 153 -19.98 -2.29 -2.01
CA LEU A 153 -19.36 -1.43 -3.01
C LEU A 153 -19.74 -1.86 -4.43
N LYS A 154 -19.75 -3.16 -4.74
CA LYS A 154 -20.23 -3.67 -6.04
C LYS A 154 -21.68 -3.27 -6.31
N ARG A 155 -22.56 -3.38 -5.31
CA ARG A 155 -23.97 -2.90 -5.42
C ARG A 155 -24.07 -1.39 -5.63
N ILE A 156 -23.28 -0.60 -4.90
CA ILE A 156 -23.23 0.86 -5.07
C ILE A 156 -22.76 1.19 -6.49
N ARG A 157 -21.70 0.54 -6.97
CA ARG A 157 -21.22 0.71 -8.35
C ARG A 157 -22.33 0.39 -9.34
N ALA A 158 -23.00 -0.76 -9.24
CA ALA A 158 -24.08 -1.13 -10.16
C ALA A 158 -25.25 -0.13 -10.15
N LYS A 159 -25.54 0.49 -9.01
CA LYS A 159 -26.60 1.51 -8.88
C LYS A 159 -26.23 2.83 -9.57
N TYR A 160 -24.99 3.29 -9.43
CA TYR A 160 -24.58 4.64 -9.86
C TYR A 160 -23.76 4.67 -11.16
N ASP A 161 -23.16 3.55 -11.55
CA ASP A 161 -22.46 3.34 -12.83
C ASP A 161 -23.01 2.06 -13.52
N PRO A 162 -24.31 2.03 -13.86
CA PRO A 162 -24.95 0.85 -14.45
C PRO A 162 -24.41 0.54 -15.85
N SER A 163 -24.01 1.55 -16.62
CA SER A 163 -23.42 1.40 -17.95
C SER A 163 -21.91 1.15 -17.92
N ARG A 164 -21.30 1.02 -16.72
CA ARG A 164 -19.87 0.79 -16.55
C ARG A 164 -18.96 1.87 -17.15
N LEU A 165 -19.45 3.09 -17.35
CA LEU A 165 -18.67 4.15 -17.97
C LEU A 165 -17.38 4.41 -17.19
N PHE A 166 -17.48 4.60 -15.87
CA PHE A 166 -16.30 4.85 -15.04
C PHE A 166 -15.49 3.58 -14.78
N THR A 167 -16.15 2.43 -14.75
CA THR A 167 -15.49 1.14 -14.55
C THR A 167 -14.59 0.78 -15.72
N ASP A 168 -15.05 0.99 -16.95
CA ASP A 168 -14.40 0.51 -18.16
C ASP A 168 -13.61 1.60 -18.90
N SER A 169 -14.02 2.88 -18.80
CA SER A 169 -13.38 3.98 -19.55
C SER A 169 -12.32 4.75 -18.77
N LEU A 170 -12.31 4.69 -17.43
CA LEU A 170 -11.24 5.33 -16.66
C LEU A 170 -10.01 4.43 -16.61
N ALA A 171 -8.92 4.89 -17.22
CA ALA A 171 -7.63 4.22 -17.12
C ALA A 171 -7.07 4.27 -15.69
N GLY A 172 -6.36 3.21 -15.31
CA GLY A 172 -5.63 3.13 -14.04
C GLY A 172 -6.50 2.84 -12.81
N GLY A 173 -5.79 2.62 -11.69
CA GLY A 173 -6.37 2.24 -10.40
C GLY A 173 -7.07 0.88 -10.42
N TRP A 174 -7.48 0.44 -9.23
CA TRP A 174 -8.28 -0.76 -9.05
C TRP A 174 -9.74 -0.43 -9.29
N LYS A 175 -10.46 -1.36 -9.90
CA LYS A 175 -11.91 -1.27 -10.04
C LYS A 175 -12.56 -2.23 -9.07
N VAL A 176 -13.53 -1.74 -8.30
CA VAL A 176 -14.33 -2.55 -7.37
C VAL A 176 -14.92 -3.78 -8.06
N GLU A 177 -15.26 -3.66 -9.34
CA GLU A 177 -15.81 -4.77 -10.11
C GLU A 177 -14.82 -5.91 -10.35
N HIS A 178 -13.55 -5.59 -10.56
CA HIS A 178 -12.53 -6.56 -10.98
C HIS A 178 -11.94 -7.34 -9.80
N ALA A 179 -12.29 -6.93 -8.58
CA ALA A 179 -11.97 -7.63 -7.34
C ALA A 179 -12.89 -8.83 -7.10
#